data_AF-V5A474-F1
#
_entry.id   AF-V5A474-F1
#
_cell.length_a   1.000
_cell.length_b   1.000
_cell.length_c   1.000
_cell.angle_alpha   90.00
_cell.angle_beta   90.00
_cell.angle_gamma   90.00
#
_symmetry.space_group_name_H-M   'P 1'
#
loop_
_entity.id
_entity.type
_entity.pdbx_description
1 polymer ?
#
loop_
_entity_poly.entity_id
_entity_poly.type
_entity_poly.pdbx_seq_one_letter_code
_entity_poly.pdbx_strand_id
1 'polypeptide(L)'
;MNRRAFLASAGAITTVLAGCLGGGGGTESSSGATEGTGQSIESHPAAANLASQPQLGSLDESQHTIIAFKDPSCPRCQAFKQSTVPEIRSELVSPNKAAYVLRNYPIVFPWGEPATQALEATADRSPSAHWELERYYYDVQEDISAENVIDKRERSSNRIPISPRVT
;
A
#
# COMPACT_ATOMS: atom_id res chain seq x y z
N MET A 1 -0.53 -33.03 46.80
CA MET A 1 -1.35 -34.01 47.56
C MET A 1 -2.79 -33.50 47.49
N ASN A 2 -3.58 -34.07 46.57
CA ASN A 2 -4.69 -34.99 46.86
C ASN A 2 -5.92 -34.25 47.47
N ARG A 3 -7.16 -34.32 46.96
CA ARG A 3 -7.83 -35.40 46.21
C ARG A 3 -9.29 -35.00 45.89
N ARG A 4 -9.83 -35.60 44.82
CA ARG A 4 -11.26 -35.88 44.46
C ARG A 4 -12.01 -34.74 43.74
N ALA A 5 -12.45 -34.85 42.48
CA ALA A 5 -13.04 -35.91 41.64
C ALA A 5 -14.56 -36.13 41.83
N PHE A 6 -15.22 -36.18 40.66
CA PHE A 6 -16.60 -36.57 40.32
C PHE A 6 -17.72 -35.53 40.52
N LEU A 7 -18.32 -35.09 39.41
CA LEU A 7 -19.58 -35.68 38.91
C LEU A 7 -19.70 -35.44 37.39
N ALA A 8 -19.89 -36.53 36.66
CA ALA A 8 -20.37 -36.54 35.30
C ALA A 8 -21.89 -36.29 35.32
N SER A 9 -22.38 -35.44 34.42
CA SER A 9 -23.78 -35.48 33.98
C SER A 9 -23.84 -35.08 32.52
N ALA A 10 -24.13 -36.07 31.69
CA ALA A 10 -24.53 -35.92 30.31
C ALA A 10 -25.85 -35.11 30.25
N GLY A 11 -25.93 -34.18 29.31
CA GLY A 11 -27.12 -33.38 29.04
C GLY A 11 -27.03 -32.80 27.64
N ALA A 12 -27.17 -33.65 26.63
CA ALA A 12 -27.37 -33.23 25.25
C ALA A 12 -28.80 -32.71 25.11
N ILE A 13 -28.97 -31.41 24.91
CA ILE A 13 -30.21 -30.84 24.35
C ILE A 13 -29.85 -30.37 22.94
N THR A 14 -29.88 -31.32 22.01
CA THR A 14 -29.84 -31.03 20.57
C THR A 14 -31.23 -30.58 20.14
N THR A 15 -31.38 -29.29 19.87
CA THR A 15 -32.51 -28.78 19.08
C THR A 15 -32.31 -29.25 17.64
N VAL A 16 -33.06 -30.27 17.23
CA VAL A 16 -33.19 -30.68 15.83
C VAL A 16 -34.25 -29.79 15.19
N LEU A 17 -33.93 -29.13 14.07
CA LEU A 17 -34.88 -28.80 13.00
C LEU A 17 -34.13 -28.55 11.68
N ALA A 18 -34.35 -29.47 10.74
CA ALA A 18 -34.12 -29.39 9.30
C ALA A 18 -32.67 -29.36 8.75
N GLY A 19 -32.08 -30.55 8.58
CA GLY A 19 -30.99 -30.80 7.64
C GLY A 19 -31.30 -32.06 6.83
N CYS A 20 -31.60 -31.91 5.54
CA CYS A 20 -32.01 -33.00 4.66
C CYS A 20 -30.87 -33.99 4.41
N LEU A 21 -31.15 -35.28 4.51
CA LEU A 21 -30.24 -36.38 4.18
C LEU A 21 -30.03 -36.50 2.65
N GLY A 22 -28.76 -36.68 2.27
CA GLY A 22 -28.27 -37.30 1.03
C GLY A 22 -26.78 -37.03 0.95
N GLY A 23 -25.82 -37.95 0.95
CA GLY A 23 -25.79 -39.38 0.61
C GLY A 23 -24.47 -39.62 -0.12
N GLY A 24 -23.55 -40.43 0.44
CA GLY A 24 -22.43 -41.06 -0.29
C GLY A 24 -21.08 -40.32 -0.24
N GLY A 25 -20.09 -41.00 0.34
CA GLY A 25 -18.72 -40.52 0.53
C GLY A 25 -17.87 -40.46 -0.75
N GLY A 26 -16.84 -39.61 -0.68
CA GLY A 26 -15.86 -39.36 -1.71
C GLY A 26 -15.11 -38.06 -1.41
N THR A 27 -14.39 -38.02 -0.29
CA THR A 27 -13.56 -36.86 0.09
C THR A 27 -12.32 -36.83 -0.78
N GLU A 28 -12.47 -36.34 -2.01
CA GLU A 28 -11.35 -35.70 -2.69
C GLU A 28 -11.29 -34.27 -2.17
N SER A 29 -10.22 -33.95 -1.45
CA SER A 29 -9.80 -32.59 -1.20
C SER A 29 -9.45 -31.94 -2.54
N SER A 30 -10.46 -31.54 -3.29
CA SER A 30 -10.29 -30.47 -4.24
C SER A 30 -10.03 -29.24 -3.39
N SER A 31 -8.77 -28.80 -3.37
CA SER A 31 -8.41 -27.46 -2.96
C SER A 31 -9.15 -26.55 -3.92
N GLY A 32 -10.40 -26.24 -3.58
CA GLY A 32 -11.18 -25.21 -4.22
C GLY A 32 -10.47 -23.91 -3.93
N ALA A 33 -9.45 -23.60 -4.72
CA ALA A 33 -9.13 -22.24 -5.05
C ALA A 33 -10.48 -21.66 -5.50
N THR A 34 -11.07 -20.83 -4.64
CA THR A 34 -12.05 -19.87 -5.12
C THR A 34 -11.34 -19.17 -6.26
N GLU A 35 -11.74 -19.45 -7.50
CA GLU A 35 -11.32 -18.67 -8.66
C GLU A 35 -11.70 -17.24 -8.33
N GLY A 36 -10.71 -16.46 -7.88
CA GLY A 36 -10.91 -15.05 -7.63
C GLY A 36 -11.36 -14.46 -8.94
N THR A 37 -12.51 -13.80 -8.95
CA THR A 37 -12.98 -12.97 -10.07
C THR A 37 -12.10 -11.73 -10.30
N GLY A 38 -10.87 -11.75 -9.80
CA GLY A 38 -9.89 -10.69 -9.96
C GLY A 38 -9.43 -10.62 -11.41
N GLN A 39 -9.51 -9.42 -11.98
CA GLN A 39 -8.84 -9.13 -13.24
C GLN A 39 -7.34 -9.27 -13.05
N SER A 40 -6.63 -9.79 -14.05
CA SER A 40 -5.16 -9.84 -14.00
C SER A 40 -4.60 -8.42 -13.99
N ILE A 41 -3.46 -8.22 -13.33
CA ILE A 41 -2.86 -6.89 -13.16
C ILE A 41 -2.57 -6.23 -14.50
N GLU A 42 -2.19 -7.02 -15.51
CA GLU A 42 -1.90 -6.57 -16.88
C GLU A 42 -3.11 -5.89 -17.55
N SER A 43 -4.32 -6.28 -17.16
CA SER A 43 -5.57 -5.74 -17.68
C SER A 43 -6.23 -4.69 -16.77
N HIS A 44 -5.71 -4.51 -15.55
CA HIS A 44 -6.31 -3.64 -14.56
C HIS A 44 -5.90 -2.16 -14.78
N PRO A 45 -6.83 -1.19 -14.82
CA PRO A 45 -6.49 0.21 -15.09
C PRO A 45 -5.45 0.82 -14.15
N ALA A 46 -5.40 0.38 -12.88
CA ALA A 46 -4.39 0.84 -11.92
C ALA A 46 -2.95 0.49 -12.33
N ALA A 47 -2.76 -0.55 -13.17
CA ALA A 47 -1.45 -0.98 -13.65
C ALA A 47 -1.00 -0.25 -14.93
N ALA A 48 -1.80 0.67 -15.45
CA ALA A 48 -1.40 1.47 -16.61
C ALA A 48 -0.10 2.24 -16.29
N ASN A 49 0.92 2.09 -17.14
CA ASN A 49 2.19 2.80 -17.06
C ASN A 49 2.94 2.64 -15.71
N LEU A 50 2.97 1.45 -15.11
CA LEU A 50 3.71 1.22 -13.85
C LEU A 50 5.19 1.60 -13.93
N ALA A 51 5.86 1.26 -15.04
CA ALA A 51 7.28 1.50 -15.22
C ALA A 51 7.67 3.00 -15.30
N SER A 52 6.72 3.90 -15.57
CA SER A 52 6.99 5.33 -15.66
C SER A 52 6.78 6.07 -14.33
N GLN A 53 6.64 5.34 -13.23
CA GLN A 53 6.14 5.89 -11.97
C GLN A 53 7.15 5.67 -10.85
N PRO A 54 7.17 6.51 -9.81
CA PRO A 54 8.13 6.35 -8.73
C PRO A 54 7.97 4.97 -8.09
N GLN A 55 9.06 4.19 -8.06
CA GLN A 55 9.02 2.83 -7.54
C GLN A 55 10.24 2.51 -6.68
N LEU A 56 10.10 1.46 -5.87
CA LEU A 56 11.15 0.82 -5.11
C LEU A 56 11.19 -0.65 -5.52
N GLY A 57 12.40 -1.17 -5.79
CA GLY A 57 12.59 -2.49 -6.37
C GLY A 57 12.38 -2.52 -7.89
N SER A 58 12.64 -3.68 -8.48
CA SER A 58 12.49 -3.94 -9.91
C SER A 58 11.13 -4.57 -10.20
N LEU A 59 10.38 -4.03 -11.16
CA LEU A 59 9.11 -4.62 -11.61
C LEU A 59 9.33 -5.94 -12.34
N ASP A 60 10.46 -6.10 -13.02
CA ASP A 60 10.78 -7.28 -13.83
C ASP A 60 11.29 -8.46 -12.98
N GLU A 61 11.93 -8.16 -11.85
CA GLU A 61 12.51 -9.20 -10.96
C GLU A 61 11.58 -9.59 -9.82
N SER A 62 10.60 -8.75 -9.49
CA SER A 62 9.70 -8.98 -8.35
C SER A 62 8.53 -9.89 -8.73
N GLN A 63 8.17 -10.80 -7.81
CA GLN A 63 7.03 -11.70 -8.02
C GLN A 63 5.67 -11.00 -7.90
N HIS A 64 5.62 -9.90 -7.15
CA HIS A 64 4.40 -9.16 -6.86
C HIS A 64 4.61 -7.65 -7.05
N THR A 65 3.52 -6.91 -7.24
CA THR A 65 3.55 -5.45 -7.29
C THR A 65 2.55 -4.88 -6.28
N ILE A 66 3.00 -3.96 -5.45
CA ILE A 66 2.17 -3.18 -4.53
C ILE A 66 2.01 -1.78 -5.14
N ILE A 67 0.79 -1.44 -5.55
CA ILE A 67 0.47 -0.11 -6.08
C ILE A 67 -0.17 0.72 -4.95
N ALA A 68 0.52 1.76 -4.50
CA ALA A 68 0.05 2.63 -3.43
C ALA A 68 -0.43 3.97 -3.99
N PHE A 69 -1.73 4.23 -3.86
CA PHE A 69 -2.31 5.54 -4.12
C PHE A 69 -2.12 6.44 -2.90
N LYS A 70 -1.47 7.57 -3.08
CA LYS A 70 -1.03 8.43 -1.98
C LYS A 70 -1.35 9.89 -2.27
N ASP A 71 -1.81 10.57 -1.24
CA ASP A 71 -1.99 12.01 -1.24
C ASP A 71 -0.99 12.60 -0.22
N PRO A 72 -0.09 13.51 -0.64
CA PRO A 72 0.84 14.16 0.29
C PRO A 72 0.12 14.92 1.41
N SER A 73 -1.14 15.31 1.21
CA SER A 73 -1.96 15.99 2.20
C SER A 73 -2.70 15.07 3.17
N CYS A 74 -2.75 13.77 2.91
CA CYS A 74 -3.53 12.85 3.74
C CYS A 74 -2.77 12.43 5.02
N PRO A 75 -3.31 12.65 6.23
CA PRO A 75 -2.67 12.24 7.49
C PRO A 75 -2.52 10.72 7.64
N ARG A 76 -3.50 9.96 7.13
CA ARG A 76 -3.37 8.49 7.10
C ARG A 76 -2.31 8.04 6.09
N CYS A 77 -2.09 8.82 5.03
CA CYS A 77 -0.99 8.54 4.12
C CYS A 77 0.37 8.78 4.77
N GLN A 78 0.52 9.84 5.56
CA GLN A 78 1.71 10.11 6.36
C GLN A 78 1.98 8.98 7.36
N ALA A 79 0.96 8.58 8.14
CA ALA A 79 1.08 7.49 9.10
C ALA A 79 1.52 6.17 8.44
N PHE A 80 0.94 5.83 7.28
CA PHE A 80 1.35 4.66 6.49
C PHE A 80 2.81 4.78 6.00
N LYS A 81 3.24 5.97 5.57
CA LYS A 81 4.62 6.22 5.13
C LYS A 81 5.62 5.99 6.27
N GLN A 82 5.27 6.42 7.48
CA GLN A 82 6.15 6.34 8.65
C GLN A 82 6.19 4.95 9.26
N SER A 83 5.06 4.23 9.27
CA SER A 83 4.93 2.97 10.00
C SER A 83 5.03 1.75 9.09
N THR A 84 4.42 1.77 7.91
CA THR A 84 4.24 0.56 7.09
C THR A 84 5.21 0.48 5.92
N VAL A 85 5.54 1.60 5.27
CA VAL A 85 6.50 1.60 4.15
C VAL A 85 7.89 1.08 4.55
N PRO A 86 8.43 1.33 5.76
CA PRO A 86 9.69 0.71 6.19
C PRO A 86 9.62 -0.82 6.22
N GLU A 87 8.52 -1.39 6.72
CA GLU A 87 8.29 -2.85 6.75
C GLU A 87 8.16 -3.43 5.34
N ILE A 88 7.37 -2.77 4.46
CA ILE A 88 7.27 -3.15 3.04
C ILE A 88 8.66 -3.17 2.39
N ARG A 89 9.49 -2.16 2.68
CA ARG A 89 10.85 -2.08 2.15
C ARG A 89 11.69 -3.25 2.64
N SER A 90 11.75 -3.50 3.94
CA SER A 90 12.63 -4.53 4.51
C SER A 90 12.17 -5.95 4.20
N GLU A 91 10.86 -6.21 4.21
CA GLU A 91 10.32 -7.57 4.16
C GLU A 91 9.92 -8.03 2.75
N LEU A 92 9.64 -7.08 1.85
CA LEU A 92 9.11 -7.37 0.51
C LEU A 92 10.01 -6.83 -0.61
N VAL A 93 10.45 -5.57 -0.52
CA VAL A 93 11.27 -4.96 -1.58
C VAL A 93 12.72 -5.46 -1.53
N SER A 94 13.41 -5.34 -0.39
CA SER A 94 14.80 -5.76 -0.23
C SER A 94 15.07 -7.24 -0.57
N PRO A 95 14.18 -8.21 -0.25
CA PRO A 95 14.34 -9.60 -0.68
C PRO A 95 13.76 -9.90 -2.08
N ASN A 96 13.43 -8.89 -2.89
CA ASN A 96 12.86 -9.01 -4.24
C ASN A 96 11.54 -9.81 -4.32
N LYS A 97 10.74 -9.80 -3.25
CA LYS A 97 9.40 -10.44 -3.26
C LYS A 97 8.35 -9.55 -3.93
N ALA A 98 8.46 -8.23 -3.77
CA ALA A 98 7.54 -7.28 -4.38
C ALA A 98 8.21 -5.96 -4.77
N ALA A 99 7.77 -5.37 -5.88
CA ALA A 99 8.02 -3.98 -6.19
C ALA A 99 6.95 -3.10 -5.52
N TYR A 100 7.34 -1.93 -5.03
CA TYR A 100 6.42 -0.93 -4.48
C TYR A 100 6.36 0.26 -5.43
N VAL A 101 5.19 0.50 -6.03
CA VAL A 101 4.94 1.60 -6.96
C VAL A 101 4.04 2.63 -6.30
N LEU A 102 4.43 3.90 -6.41
CA LEU A 102 3.68 5.04 -5.91
C LEU A 102 2.84 5.66 -7.03
N ARG A 103 1.58 5.96 -6.73
CA ARG A 103 0.64 6.74 -7.55
C ARG A 103 0.20 7.95 -6.74
N ASN A 104 0.57 9.16 -7.15
CA ASN A 104 0.07 10.35 -6.46
C ASN A 104 -1.40 10.60 -6.85
N TYR A 105 -2.25 10.82 -5.86
CA TYR A 105 -3.69 10.97 -6.02
C TYR A 105 -4.25 12.00 -5.01
N PRO A 106 -4.28 13.29 -5.38
CA PRO A 106 -4.60 14.39 -4.46
C PRO A 106 -6.11 14.55 -4.29
N ILE A 107 -6.66 13.99 -3.22
CA ILE A 107 -8.11 13.90 -2.99
C ILE A 107 -8.56 14.43 -1.62
N VAL A 108 -7.64 14.62 -0.67
CA VAL A 108 -7.97 14.85 0.75
C VAL A 108 -8.04 16.34 1.08
N PHE A 109 -6.97 17.10 0.84
CA PHE A 109 -6.98 18.56 1.07
C PHE A 109 -6.52 19.35 -0.16
N PRO A 110 -6.96 20.61 -0.32
CA PRO A 110 -6.70 21.40 -1.53
C PRO A 110 -5.24 21.58 -1.88
N TRP A 111 -4.34 21.63 -0.89
CA TRP A 111 -2.91 21.77 -1.14
C TRP A 111 -2.26 20.49 -1.71
N GLY A 112 -2.95 19.35 -1.61
CA GLY A 112 -2.46 18.07 -2.14
C GLY A 112 -2.25 18.10 -3.66
N GLU A 113 -3.09 18.82 -4.41
CA GLU A 113 -2.97 18.94 -5.87
C GLU A 113 -1.68 19.65 -6.30
N PRO A 114 -1.38 20.90 -5.90
CA PRO A 114 -0.13 21.55 -6.25
C PRO A 114 1.11 20.80 -5.71
N ALA A 115 1.01 20.16 -4.54
CA ALA A 115 2.08 19.32 -4.02
C ALA A 115 2.34 18.10 -4.93
N THR A 116 1.28 17.44 -5.41
CA THR A 116 1.34 16.31 -6.34
C THR A 116 1.95 16.72 -7.68
N GLN A 117 1.56 17.86 -8.24
CA GLN A 117 2.17 18.38 -9.47
C GLN A 117 3.69 18.56 -9.33
N ALA A 118 4.16 19.03 -8.18
CA ALA A 118 5.59 19.13 -7.88
C ALA A 118 6.24 17.74 -7.76
N LEU A 119 5.58 16.78 -7.12
CA LEU A 119 6.06 15.39 -7.01
C LEU A 119 6.23 14.73 -8.38
N GLU A 120 5.25 14.87 -9.27
CA GLU A 120 5.32 14.36 -10.66
C GLU A 120 6.44 15.06 -11.43
N ALA A 121 6.53 16.39 -11.34
CA ALA A 121 7.60 17.16 -12.01
C ALA A 121 9.00 16.78 -11.52
N THR A 122 9.16 16.39 -10.25
CA THR A 122 10.43 15.85 -9.74
C THR A 122 10.67 14.42 -10.18
N ALA A 123 9.65 13.56 -10.25
CA ALA A 123 9.78 12.18 -10.71
C ALA A 123 10.30 12.11 -12.16
N ASP A 124 9.80 12.99 -13.03
CA ASP A 124 10.25 13.11 -14.43
C ASP A 124 11.73 13.51 -14.56
N ARG A 125 12.29 14.18 -13.55
CA ARG A 125 13.66 14.73 -13.58
C ARG A 125 14.66 13.87 -12.82
N SER A 126 14.26 13.36 -11.66
CA SER A 126 15.12 12.61 -10.75
C SER A 126 14.26 11.78 -9.79
N PRO A 127 14.35 10.43 -9.86
CA PRO A 127 13.67 9.56 -8.90
C PRO A 127 14.05 9.87 -7.44
N SER A 128 15.30 10.22 -7.15
CA SER A 128 15.71 10.56 -5.78
C SER A 128 15.07 11.87 -5.30
N ALA A 129 14.98 12.89 -6.17
CA ALA A 129 14.36 14.17 -5.83
C ALA A 129 12.87 13.99 -5.50
N HIS A 130 12.17 13.10 -6.20
CA HIS A 130 10.80 12.74 -5.87
C HIS A 130 10.67 12.22 -4.43
N TRP A 131 11.46 11.21 -4.07
CA TRP A 131 11.41 10.61 -2.72
C TRP A 131 11.84 11.59 -1.62
N GLU A 132 12.75 12.51 -1.91
CA GLU A 132 13.14 13.58 -0.98
C GLU A 132 12.03 14.61 -0.79
N LEU A 133 11.37 15.04 -1.86
CA LEU A 133 10.26 15.98 -1.79
C LEU A 133 9.03 15.36 -1.10
N GLU A 134 8.72 14.10 -1.40
CA GLU A 134 7.64 13.35 -0.74
C GLU A 134 7.89 13.25 0.76
N ARG A 135 9.13 12.92 1.16
CA ARG A 135 9.52 12.89 2.58
C ARG A 135 9.32 14.26 3.22
N TYR A 136 9.80 15.33 2.57
CA TYR A 136 9.62 16.68 3.09
C TYR A 136 8.15 17.03 3.33
N TYR A 137 7.27 16.76 2.36
CA TYR A 137 5.84 17.04 2.53
C TYR A 137 5.22 16.28 3.70
N TYR A 138 5.60 15.02 3.91
CA TYR A 138 5.12 14.28 5.08
C TYR A 138 5.76 14.76 6.39
N ASP A 139 7.01 15.21 6.40
CA ASP A 139 7.69 15.68 7.62
C ASP A 139 7.08 16.99 8.15
N VAL A 140 6.59 17.86 7.27
CA VAL A 140 5.99 19.16 7.64
C VAL A 140 4.51 19.25 7.32
N GLN A 141 3.82 18.12 7.15
CA GLN A 141 2.45 18.03 6.63
C GLN A 141 1.46 18.95 7.37
N GLU A 142 1.59 19.05 8.70
CA GLU A 142 0.72 19.87 9.56
C GLU A 142 0.91 21.39 9.33
N ASP A 143 2.05 21.80 8.78
CA ASP A 143 2.37 23.20 8.51
C ASP A 143 2.02 23.63 7.07
N ILE A 144 1.54 22.72 6.22
CA ILE A 144 1.25 23.01 4.81
C ILE A 144 -0.23 23.37 4.65
N SER A 145 -0.46 24.45 3.90
CA SER A 145 -1.77 24.91 3.49
C SER A 145 -1.79 25.25 2.00
N ALA A 146 -2.98 25.52 1.46
CA ALA A 146 -3.11 25.90 0.05
C ALA A 146 -2.38 27.19 -0.27
N GLU A 147 -2.25 28.09 0.72
CA GLU A 147 -1.63 29.39 0.59
C GLU A 147 -0.10 29.31 0.60
N ASN A 148 0.50 28.31 1.26
CA ASN A 148 1.94 28.27 1.51
C ASN A 148 2.69 27.11 0.81
N VAL A 149 1.97 26.18 0.17
CA VAL A 149 2.56 24.96 -0.42
C VAL A 149 3.65 25.26 -1.44
N ILE A 150 3.49 26.31 -2.25
CA ILE A 150 4.49 26.72 -3.24
C ILE A 150 5.75 27.26 -2.55
N ASP A 151 5.59 28.17 -1.58
CA ASP A 151 6.72 28.75 -0.84
C ASP A 151 7.49 27.69 -0.04
N LYS A 152 6.75 26.78 0.62
CA LYS A 152 7.33 25.63 1.34
C LYS A 152 8.10 24.72 0.39
N ARG A 153 7.65 24.55 -0.86
CA ARG A 153 8.37 23.79 -1.90
C ARG A 153 9.66 24.50 -2.33
N GLU A 154 9.64 25.80 -2.59
CA GLU A 154 10.87 26.52 -2.97
C GLU A 154 11.95 26.41 -1.87
N ARG A 155 11.52 26.49 -0.60
CA ARG A 155 12.42 26.32 0.54
C ARG A 155 12.97 24.90 0.70
N SER A 156 12.27 23.87 0.22
CA SER A 156 12.82 22.51 0.16
C SER A 156 13.71 22.30 -1.05
N SER A 157 13.40 22.91 -2.20
CA SER A 157 14.22 22.86 -3.42
C SER A 157 15.66 23.33 -3.19
N ASN A 158 15.87 24.39 -2.40
CA ASN A 158 17.23 24.82 -2.00
C ASN A 158 18.02 23.79 -1.17
N ARG A 159 17.37 22.72 -0.71
CA ARG A 159 17.95 21.62 0.08
C ARG A 159 17.95 20.28 -0.66
N ILE A 160 17.18 20.14 -1.75
CA ILE A 160 17.03 18.92 -2.54
C ILE A 160 17.81 19.13 -3.85
N PRO A 161 18.94 18.44 -4.06
CA PRO A 161 19.74 18.62 -5.27
C PRO A 161 19.00 18.05 -6.49
N ILE A 162 18.32 18.91 -7.24
CA ILE A 162 17.86 18.63 -8.60
C ILE A 162 18.98 19.01 -9.57
N SER A 163 19.58 18.02 -10.23
CA SER A 163 20.58 18.29 -11.27
C SER A 163 19.95 19.19 -12.34
N PRO A 164 20.61 20.29 -12.76
CA PRO A 164 20.11 21.10 -13.87
C PRO A 164 20.01 20.23 -15.12
N ARG A 165 18.98 20.51 -15.93
CA ARG A 165 18.76 19.85 -17.22
C ARG A 165 20.01 20.04 -18.09
N VAL A 166 20.63 18.94 -18.53
CA VAL A 166 21.54 18.99 -19.68
C VAL A 166 20.66 19.41 -20.86
N THR A 167 20.81 20.68 -21.28
CA THR A 167 20.22 21.22 -22.51
C THR A 167 20.98 20.70 -23.71
#